data_AF-A0A552DQR7-F1
#
_entry.id   AF-A0A552DQR7-F1
#
_cell.length_a   1.000
_cell.length_b   1.000
_cell.length_c   1.000
_cell.angle_alpha   90.00
_cell.angle_beta   90.00
_cell.angle_gamma   90.00
#
_symmetry.space_group_name_H-M   'P 1'
#
loop_
_entity.id
_entity.type
_entity.pdbx_description
1 polymer ?
#
loop_
_entity_poly.entity_id
_entity_poly.type
_entity_poly.pdbx_seq_one_letter_code
_entity_poly.pdbx_strand_id
1 'polypeptide(L)'
;MSEQNPYEQLGVTEESSFEEIQEAKQRLVQQYQNDSKIIESIEAAYDSVLMDRLRMRQEGRIKVPDRIRFPERLTIPVESKPVTSSKSPNWWQSLIDTPSAQDIGVPAVIYACLGAITLLVPDPSGSLLPLLLAFGVFVNIYFFNRKEKRFGRALLFTLAGLVLGVALGAGLASLAAKADWHIFADRQIYALITFLIFWVISSFFR
;
A
#
# COMPACT_ATOMS: atom_id res chain seq x y z
N MET A 1 -44.50 36.40 34.42
CA MET A 1 -43.46 35.48 34.92
C MET A 1 -42.17 36.00 34.32
N SER A 2 -41.38 36.73 35.11
CA SER A 2 -40.17 37.37 34.61
C SER A 2 -39.16 36.27 34.29
N GLU A 3 -38.87 36.07 33.00
CA GLU A 3 -37.74 35.24 32.56
C GLU A 3 -36.47 35.93 33.05
N GLN A 4 -36.03 35.60 34.26
CA GLN A 4 -34.74 36.05 34.76
C GLN A 4 -33.66 35.45 33.87
N ASN A 5 -32.77 36.30 33.37
CA ASN A 5 -31.70 35.85 32.49
C ASN A 5 -30.81 34.87 33.27
N PRO A 6 -30.58 33.63 32.78
CA PRO A 6 -29.74 32.64 33.44
C PRO A 6 -28.33 33.15 33.80
N TYR A 7 -27.79 34.06 33.00
CA TYR A 7 -26.51 34.72 33.26
C TYR A 7 -26.57 35.65 34.49
N GLU A 8 -27.65 36.41 34.64
CA GLU A 8 -27.87 37.29 35.80
C GLU A 8 -28.09 36.50 37.10
N GLN A 9 -28.78 35.35 37.01
CA GLN A 9 -29.01 34.48 38.16
C GLN A 9 -27.71 33.86 38.71
N LEU A 10 -26.73 33.63 37.84
CA LEU A 10 -25.39 33.17 38.20
C LEU A 10 -24.41 34.33 38.48
N GLY A 11 -24.81 35.58 38.25
CA GLY A 11 -23.97 36.77 38.44
C GLY A 11 -22.82 36.87 37.44
N VAL A 12 -22.99 36.31 36.24
CA VAL A 12 -21.99 36.31 35.16
C VAL A 12 -22.52 37.03 33.92
N THR A 13 -21.63 37.41 33.00
CA THR A 13 -22.04 37.97 31.71
C THR A 13 -22.00 36.89 30.62
N GLU A 14 -22.67 37.14 29.49
CA GLU A 14 -22.64 36.23 28.34
C GLU A 14 -21.21 35.99 27.82
N GLU A 15 -20.31 36.96 28.01
CA GLU A 15 -18.90 36.93 27.61
C GLU A 15 -17.95 36.25 28.62
N SER A 16 -18.41 35.91 29.83
CA SER A 16 -17.58 35.29 30.87
C SER A 16 -16.93 33.98 30.41
N SER A 17 -15.73 33.66 30.88
CA SER A 17 -15.11 32.38 30.53
C SER A 17 -15.90 31.18 31.12
N PHE A 18 -15.74 29.97 30.57
CA PHE A 18 -16.40 28.78 31.14
C PHE A 18 -15.95 28.53 32.60
N GLU A 19 -14.69 28.83 32.89
CA GLU A 19 -14.09 28.70 34.22
C GLU A 19 -14.74 29.65 35.22
N GLU A 20 -14.98 30.92 34.84
CA GLU A 20 -15.70 31.90 35.68
C GLU A 20 -17.13 31.45 36.02
N ILE A 21 -17.84 30.83 35.08
CA ILE A 21 -19.21 30.34 35.29
C ILE A 21 -19.22 29.16 36.26
N GLN A 22 -18.23 28.26 36.14
CA GLN A 22 -18.08 27.13 37.05
C GLN A 22 -17.75 27.60 38.48
N GLU A 23 -16.87 28.59 38.62
CA GLU A 23 -16.56 29.22 39.89
C GLU A 23 -17.77 29.95 40.51
N ALA A 24 -18.57 30.65 39.70
CA ALA A 24 -19.77 31.32 40.14
C ALA A 24 -20.81 30.33 40.69
N LYS A 25 -21.05 29.22 39.97
CA LYS A 25 -21.87 28.10 40.47
C LYS A 25 -21.34 27.60 41.81
N GLN A 26 -20.05 27.30 41.90
CA GLN A 26 -19.46 26.74 43.12
C GLN A 26 -19.60 27.69 44.31
N ARG A 27 -19.42 29.00 44.11
CA ARG A 27 -19.64 30.03 45.14
C ARG A 27 -21.09 30.07 45.62
N LEU A 28 -22.06 30.07 44.70
CA LEU A 28 -23.48 30.14 45.04
C LEU A 28 -23.97 28.86 45.75
N VAL A 29 -23.54 27.69 45.28
CA VAL A 29 -23.86 26.41 45.94
C VAL A 29 -23.27 26.37 47.34
N GLN A 30 -22.07 26.92 47.56
CA GLN A 30 -21.46 27.02 48.89
C GLN A 30 -22.17 28.01 49.81
N GLN A 31 -22.71 29.10 49.28
CA GLN A 31 -23.43 30.10 50.05
C GLN A 31 -24.83 29.63 50.49
N TYR A 32 -25.48 28.78 49.69
CA TYR A 32 -26.86 28.34 49.91
C TYR A 32 -26.98 26.84 50.23
N GLN A 33 -25.95 26.23 50.83
CA GLN A 33 -25.90 24.78 51.15
C GLN A 33 -27.11 24.23 51.93
N ASN A 34 -27.83 25.09 52.66
CA ASN A 34 -28.95 24.70 53.51
C ASN A 34 -30.33 24.86 52.83
N ASP A 35 -30.40 25.41 51.62
CA ASP A 35 -31.66 25.62 50.90
C ASP A 35 -31.67 24.88 49.56
N SER A 36 -32.24 23.68 49.56
CA SER A 36 -32.31 22.80 48.40
C SER A 36 -33.03 23.43 47.19
N LYS A 37 -33.98 24.33 47.41
CA LYS A 37 -34.74 24.96 46.31
C LYS A 37 -33.89 25.99 45.56
N ILE A 38 -33.05 26.70 46.31
CA ILE A 38 -32.13 27.68 45.71
C ILE A 38 -31.05 26.94 44.92
N ILE A 39 -30.53 25.83 45.45
CA ILE A 39 -29.55 24.99 44.75
C ILE A 39 -30.12 24.46 43.42
N GLU A 40 -31.34 23.92 43.43
CA GLU A 40 -32.01 23.43 42.21
C GLU A 40 -32.17 24.55 41.17
N SER A 41 -32.51 25.77 41.61
CA SER A 41 -32.60 26.93 40.71
C SER A 41 -31.25 27.34 40.10
N ILE A 42 -30.15 27.23 40.87
CA ILE A 42 -28.78 27.52 40.42
C ILE A 42 -28.33 26.48 39.40
N GLU A 43 -28.67 25.21 39.62
CA GLU A 43 -28.36 24.12 38.68
C GLU A 43 -29.14 24.28 37.36
N ALA A 44 -30.43 24.62 37.43
CA ALA A 44 -31.22 24.92 36.24
C ALA A 44 -30.68 26.13 35.44
N ALA A 45 -30.22 27.18 36.13
CA ALA A 45 -29.56 28.33 35.50
C ALA A 45 -28.22 27.95 34.84
N TYR A 46 -27.45 27.07 35.47
CA TYR A 46 -26.20 26.56 34.91
C TYR A 46 -26.43 25.71 33.65
N ASP A 47 -27.43 24.83 33.66
CA ASP A 47 -27.76 23.98 32.52
C ASP A 47 -28.27 24.80 31.33
N SER A 48 -29.07 25.84 31.57
CA SER A 48 -29.50 26.75 30.49
C SER A 48 -28.33 27.51 29.86
N VAL A 49 -27.41 28.05 30.65
CA VAL A 49 -26.18 28.69 30.16
C VAL A 49 -25.31 27.71 29.35
N LEU A 50 -25.23 26.45 29.80
CA LEU A 50 -24.48 25.41 29.11
C LEU A 50 -25.10 25.08 27.74
N MET A 51 -26.43 24.95 27.68
CA MET A 51 -27.15 24.68 26.43
C MET A 51 -27.06 25.84 25.44
N ASP A 52 -27.14 27.08 25.91
CA ASP A 52 -26.98 28.27 25.06
C ASP A 52 -25.58 28.34 24.45
N ARG A 53 -24.53 28.00 25.20
CA ARG A 53 -23.16 27.92 24.67
C ARG A 53 -22.95 26.77 23.70
N LEU A 54 -23.58 25.62 23.94
CA LEU A 54 -23.55 24.50 23.00
C LEU A 54 -24.21 24.91 21.68
N ARG A 55 -25.35 25.61 21.75
CA ARG A 55 -26.04 26.16 20.58
C ARG A 55 -25.18 27.17 19.83
N MET A 56 -24.53 28.11 20.52
CA MET A 56 -23.58 29.04 19.90
C MET A 56 -22.38 28.34 19.23
N ARG A 57 -21.91 27.20 19.78
CA ARG A 57 -20.88 26.36 19.15
C ARG A 57 -21.41 25.70 17.87
N GLN A 58 -22.63 25.17 17.91
CA GLN A 58 -23.27 24.54 16.74
C GLN A 58 -23.57 25.55 15.63
N GLU A 59 -23.95 26.77 15.99
CA GLU A 59 -24.21 27.88 15.06
C GLU A 59 -22.91 28.52 14.52
N GLY A 60 -21.73 28.04 14.93
CA GLY A 60 -20.44 28.55 14.46
C GLY A 60 -20.12 29.98 14.93
N ARG A 61 -20.84 30.50 15.93
CA ARG A 61 -20.65 31.85 16.50
C ARG A 61 -19.50 31.92 17.49
N ILE A 62 -19.07 30.78 18.03
CA ILE A 62 -17.84 30.71 18.83
C ILE A 62 -16.66 30.66 17.87
N LYS A 63 -15.90 31.76 17.81
CA LYS A 63 -14.63 31.82 17.06
C LYS A 63 -13.71 30.73 17.60
N VAL A 64 -13.51 29.68 16.82
CA VAL A 64 -12.47 28.68 17.11
C VAL A 64 -11.13 29.41 16.98
N PRO A 65 -10.26 29.40 18.00
CA PRO A 65 -8.91 29.91 17.84
C PRO A 65 -8.22 29.09 16.74
N ASP A 66 -7.90 29.71 15.60
CA ASP A 66 -7.20 29.13 14.43
C ASP A 66 -5.73 28.77 14.74
N ARG A 67 -5.45 28.26 15.94
CA ARG A 67 -4.11 27.82 16.36
C ARG A 67 -3.88 26.33 16.15
N ILE A 68 -4.69 25.69 15.32
CA ILE A 68 -4.34 24.39 14.75
C ILE A 68 -3.41 24.65 13.58
N ARG A 69 -2.11 24.65 13.87
CA ARG A 69 -1.07 24.58 12.84
C ARG A 69 -1.27 23.22 12.16
N PHE A 70 -1.94 23.22 11.01
CA PHE A 70 -1.87 22.06 10.13
C PHE A 70 -0.39 21.76 9.92
N PRO A 71 0.04 20.48 10.01
CA PRO A 71 1.39 20.12 9.66
C PRO A 71 1.55 20.35 8.15
N GLU A 72 1.85 21.59 7.77
CA GLU A 72 2.52 21.90 6.53
C GLU A 72 3.76 21.03 6.54
N ARG A 73 3.69 19.96 5.74
CA ARG A 73 4.80 19.08 5.46
C ARG A 73 5.90 20.01 4.98
N LEU A 74 6.92 20.22 5.81
CA LEU A 74 8.15 20.87 5.39
C LEU A 74 8.69 20.01 4.24
N THR A 75 8.34 20.37 3.01
CA THR A 75 9.03 19.88 1.82
C THR A 75 10.41 20.49 1.91
N ILE A 76 11.30 19.77 2.60
CA ILE A 76 12.74 19.90 2.43
C ILE A 76 12.94 19.82 0.90
N PRO A 77 13.48 20.87 0.24
CA PRO A 77 13.84 20.76 -1.15
C PRO A 77 14.96 19.72 -1.22
N VAL A 78 14.59 18.47 -1.48
CA VAL A 78 15.55 17.47 -1.90
C VAL A 78 16.02 17.96 -3.26
N GLU A 79 17.28 18.36 -3.31
CA GLU A 79 17.98 18.72 -4.52
C GLU A 79 17.75 17.62 -5.56
N SER A 80 16.87 17.92 -6.51
CA SER A 80 16.52 17.02 -7.59
C SER A 80 17.73 16.95 -8.50
N LYS A 81 18.55 15.91 -8.30
CA LYS A 81 19.47 15.46 -9.34
C LYS A 81 18.66 15.32 -10.63
N PRO A 82 19.12 15.87 -11.77
CA PRO A 82 18.37 15.79 -13.01
C PRO A 82 18.27 14.32 -13.40
N VAL A 83 17.11 13.72 -13.13
CA VAL A 83 16.77 12.43 -13.71
C VAL A 83 16.58 12.71 -15.18
N THR A 84 17.52 12.24 -15.98
CA THR A 84 17.37 12.16 -17.43
C THR A 84 16.18 11.26 -17.71
N SER A 85 15.00 11.88 -17.77
CA SER A 85 13.74 11.25 -18.12
C SER A 85 13.87 10.78 -19.56
N SER A 86 14.24 9.52 -19.72
CA SER A 86 14.10 8.82 -20.98
C SER A 86 12.60 8.70 -21.27
N LYS A 87 12.21 9.16 -22.47
CA LYS A 87 10.86 9.09 -23.03
C LYS A 87 10.44 7.63 -23.29
N SER A 88 10.33 6.79 -22.26
CA SER A 88 9.64 5.51 -22.39
C SER A 88 8.19 5.66 -21.90
N PRO A 89 7.21 5.07 -22.60
CA PRO A 89 5.82 5.12 -22.19
C PRO A 89 5.63 4.64 -20.75
N ASN A 90 4.83 5.35 -19.94
CA ASN A 90 4.63 5.06 -18.51
C ASN A 90 4.23 3.60 -18.20
N TRP A 91 3.60 2.88 -19.14
CA TRP A 91 3.23 1.48 -18.98
C TRP A 91 4.43 0.51 -18.95
N TRP A 92 5.56 0.86 -19.57
CA TRP A 92 6.80 0.07 -19.50
C TRP A 92 7.56 0.31 -18.20
N GLN A 93 7.60 1.56 -17.74
CA GLN A 93 8.29 1.92 -16.50
C GLN A 93 7.60 1.31 -15.27
N SER A 94 6.28 1.14 -15.30
CA SER A 94 5.54 0.45 -14.24
C SER A 94 5.77 -1.07 -14.19
N LEU A 95 6.32 -1.67 -15.27
CA LEU A 95 6.56 -3.10 -15.35
C LEU A 95 7.95 -3.49 -14.86
N ILE A 96 8.92 -2.57 -14.93
CA ILE A 96 10.32 -2.82 -14.56
C ILE A 96 10.53 -2.34 -13.12
N ASP A 97 10.67 -3.28 -12.18
CA ASP A 97 11.11 -2.95 -10.82
C ASP A 97 12.65 -2.87 -10.77
N THR A 98 13.21 -2.24 -9.73
CA THR A 98 14.65 -2.32 -9.44
C THR A 98 14.87 -3.46 -8.46
N PRO A 99 15.14 -4.70 -8.94
CA PRO A 99 15.13 -5.86 -8.07
C PRO A 99 16.26 -5.82 -7.03
N SER A 100 15.94 -6.31 -5.83
CA SER A 100 16.96 -6.62 -4.82
C SER A 100 17.84 -7.77 -5.31
N ALA A 101 19.13 -7.78 -4.94
CA ALA A 101 20.06 -8.84 -5.34
C ALA A 101 19.55 -10.26 -4.97
N GLN A 102 18.78 -10.38 -3.89
CA GLN A 102 18.16 -11.64 -3.47
C GLN A 102 17.04 -12.10 -4.42
N ASP A 103 16.30 -11.16 -5.01
CA ASP A 103 15.21 -11.43 -5.93
C ASP A 103 15.69 -11.91 -7.31
N ILE A 104 16.95 -11.64 -7.67
CA ILE A 104 17.61 -12.14 -8.88
C ILE A 104 18.33 -13.46 -8.59
N GLY A 105 19.03 -13.55 -7.46
CA GLY A 105 19.91 -14.67 -7.14
C GLY A 105 19.17 -15.98 -6.92
N VAL A 106 18.05 -15.97 -6.19
CA VAL A 106 17.28 -17.19 -5.90
C VAL A 106 16.69 -17.82 -7.17
N PRO A 107 15.93 -17.10 -8.03
CA PRO A 107 15.44 -17.69 -9.27
C PRO A 107 16.57 -18.09 -10.21
N ALA A 108 17.71 -17.37 -10.24
CA ALA A 108 18.87 -17.77 -11.04
C ALA A 108 19.37 -19.17 -10.67
N VAL A 109 19.53 -19.45 -9.38
CA VAL A 109 19.97 -20.77 -8.89
C VAL A 109 18.96 -21.85 -9.25
N ILE A 110 17.66 -21.61 -9.08
CA ILE A 110 16.62 -22.60 -9.36
C ILE A 110 16.59 -22.95 -10.85
N TYR A 111 16.57 -21.95 -11.73
CA TYR A 111 16.56 -22.18 -13.18
C TYR A 111 17.89 -22.74 -13.69
N ALA A 112 19.03 -22.38 -13.08
CA ALA A 112 20.31 -23.01 -13.37
C ALA A 112 20.33 -24.50 -12.98
N CYS A 113 19.78 -24.87 -11.82
CA CYS A 113 19.63 -26.27 -11.41
C CYS A 113 18.71 -27.04 -12.37
N LEU A 114 17.56 -26.47 -12.74
CA LEU A 114 16.65 -27.09 -13.72
C LEU A 114 17.33 -27.28 -15.08
N GLY A 115 18.06 -26.26 -15.56
CA GLY A 115 18.84 -26.34 -16.79
C GLY A 115 19.96 -27.39 -16.72
N ALA A 116 20.69 -27.47 -15.61
CA ALA A 116 21.71 -28.49 -15.40
C ALA A 116 21.11 -29.90 -15.43
N ILE A 117 19.95 -30.12 -14.80
CA ILE A 117 19.24 -31.40 -14.84
C ILE A 117 18.85 -31.76 -16.28
N THR A 118 18.38 -30.80 -17.09
CA THR A 118 18.04 -31.07 -18.51
C THR A 118 19.22 -31.49 -19.38
N LEU A 119 20.45 -31.10 -19.00
CA LEU A 119 21.66 -31.43 -19.74
C LEU A 119 22.34 -32.70 -19.24
N LEU A 120 22.33 -32.93 -17.94
CA LEU A 120 23.06 -34.01 -17.28
C LEU A 120 22.26 -35.31 -17.21
N VAL A 121 20.92 -35.24 -17.19
CA VAL A 121 20.06 -36.42 -17.07
C VAL A 121 19.56 -36.85 -18.45
N PRO A 122 19.94 -38.04 -18.94
CA PRO A 122 19.40 -38.58 -20.17
C PRO A 122 17.91 -38.90 -20.01
N ASP A 123 17.08 -38.46 -20.96
CA ASP A 123 15.63 -38.69 -20.95
C ASP A 123 15.22 -39.59 -22.13
N PRO A 124 15.36 -40.92 -22.00
CA PRO A 124 15.01 -41.85 -23.07
C PRO A 124 13.49 -41.96 -23.29
N SER A 125 12.67 -41.66 -22.29
CA SER A 125 11.21 -41.70 -22.36
C SER A 125 10.58 -40.37 -22.81
N GLY A 126 11.33 -39.27 -22.77
CA GLY A 126 10.90 -37.94 -23.21
C GLY A 126 9.93 -37.24 -22.24
N SER A 127 9.73 -37.81 -21.05
CA SER A 127 8.75 -37.35 -20.06
C SER A 127 9.34 -36.40 -19.02
N LEU A 128 10.66 -36.36 -18.86
CA LEU A 128 11.32 -35.51 -17.87
C LEU A 128 11.28 -34.05 -18.28
N LEU A 129 11.49 -33.75 -19.57
CA LEU A 129 11.49 -32.37 -20.09
C LEU A 129 10.16 -31.62 -19.85
N PRO A 130 8.98 -32.18 -20.18
CA PRO A 130 7.69 -31.56 -19.85
C PRO A 130 7.49 -31.36 -18.33
N LEU A 131 7.97 -32.29 -17.51
CA LEU A 131 7.87 -32.22 -16.06
C LEU A 131 8.73 -31.08 -15.50
N LEU A 132 9.97 -30.95 -15.97
CA LEU A 132 10.88 -29.86 -15.63
C LEU A 132 10.31 -28.49 -16.03
N LEU A 133 9.71 -28.41 -17.22
CA LEU A 133 9.00 -27.21 -17.67
C LEU A 133 7.80 -26.87 -16.79
N ALA A 134 6.97 -27.87 -16.46
CA ALA A 134 5.83 -27.68 -15.55
C ALA A 134 6.30 -27.18 -14.18
N PHE A 135 7.36 -27.76 -13.63
CA PHE A 135 7.96 -27.31 -12.38
C PHE A 135 8.47 -25.87 -12.49
N GLY A 136 9.13 -25.51 -13.60
CA GLY A 136 9.56 -24.15 -13.89
C GLY A 136 8.40 -23.14 -13.94
N VAL A 137 7.24 -23.54 -14.46
CA VAL A 137 6.01 -22.73 -14.46
C VAL A 137 5.50 -22.52 -13.03
N PHE A 138 5.41 -23.57 -12.22
CA PHE A 138 4.97 -23.45 -10.82
C PHE A 138 5.89 -22.56 -9.99
N VAL A 139 7.21 -22.72 -10.16
CA VAL A 139 8.22 -21.85 -9.52
C VAL A 139 7.98 -20.40 -9.94
N ASN A 140 7.79 -20.13 -11.24
CA ASN A 140 7.59 -18.79 -11.75
C ASN A 140 6.33 -18.15 -11.13
N ILE A 141 5.19 -18.88 -11.15
CA ILE A 141 3.93 -18.43 -10.55
C ILE A 141 4.09 -18.15 -9.06
N TYR A 142 4.80 -19.02 -8.32
CA TYR A 142 5.02 -18.85 -6.89
C TYR A 142 5.80 -17.58 -6.56
N PHE A 143 6.93 -17.34 -7.24
CA PHE A 143 7.75 -16.15 -7.02
C PHE A 143 7.00 -14.87 -7.37
N PHE A 144 6.26 -14.88 -8.48
CA PHE A 144 5.47 -13.74 -8.92
C PHE A 144 4.30 -13.44 -7.97
N ASN A 145 3.58 -14.47 -7.52
CA ASN A 145 2.48 -14.31 -6.57
C ASN A 145 2.97 -13.82 -5.20
N ARG A 146 4.17 -14.25 -4.75
CA ARG A 146 4.79 -13.76 -3.52
C ARG A 146 5.09 -12.26 -3.56
N LYS A 147 5.50 -11.74 -4.72
CA LYS A 147 5.85 -10.31 -4.91
C LYS A 147 4.61 -9.43 -5.07
N GLU A 148 3.66 -9.84 -5.91
CA GLU A 148 2.56 -8.96 -6.34
C GLU A 148 1.22 -9.20 -5.62
N LYS A 149 1.04 -10.36 -4.95
CA LYS A 149 -0.24 -10.84 -4.40
C LYS A 149 -1.40 -10.87 -5.41
N ARG A 150 -1.10 -10.76 -6.72
CA ARG A 150 -2.07 -10.75 -7.83
C ARG A 150 -1.86 -11.98 -8.70
N PHE A 151 -2.45 -13.09 -8.29
CA PHE A 151 -2.33 -14.38 -8.98
C PHE A 151 -2.70 -14.34 -10.47
N GLY A 152 -3.72 -13.56 -10.85
CA GLY A 152 -4.14 -13.45 -12.26
C GLY A 152 -3.09 -12.85 -13.18
N ARG A 153 -2.36 -11.81 -12.73
CA ARG A 153 -1.28 -11.20 -13.53
C ARG A 153 -0.09 -12.15 -13.62
N ALA A 154 0.28 -12.78 -12.51
CA ALA A 154 1.30 -13.83 -12.48
C ALA A 154 1.03 -14.92 -13.51
N LEU A 155 -0.20 -15.47 -13.54
CA LEU A 155 -0.59 -16.48 -14.52
C LEU A 155 -0.46 -15.97 -15.96
N LEU A 156 -0.95 -14.78 -16.28
CA LEU A 156 -0.87 -14.21 -17.62
C LEU A 156 0.59 -14.02 -18.08
N PHE A 157 1.46 -13.49 -17.23
CA PHE A 157 2.87 -13.31 -17.56
C PHE A 157 3.60 -14.65 -17.69
N THR A 158 3.27 -15.65 -16.87
CA THR A 158 3.87 -16.99 -17.01
C THR A 158 3.45 -17.68 -18.30
N LEU A 159 2.17 -17.59 -18.69
CA LEU A 159 1.68 -18.11 -19.98
C LEU A 159 2.31 -17.37 -21.16
N ALA A 160 2.35 -16.04 -21.12
CA ALA A 160 3.00 -15.25 -22.16
C ALA A 160 4.49 -15.60 -22.28
N GLY A 161 5.19 -15.74 -21.16
CA GLY A 161 6.57 -16.16 -21.09
C GLY A 161 6.80 -17.58 -21.64
N LEU A 162 5.88 -18.50 -21.39
CA LEU A 162 5.94 -19.88 -21.91
C LEU A 162 5.82 -19.88 -23.43
N VAL A 163 4.82 -19.17 -23.97
CA VAL A 163 4.60 -19.08 -25.42
C VAL A 163 5.79 -18.42 -26.10
N LEU A 164 6.31 -17.33 -25.52
CA LEU A 164 7.52 -16.66 -26.02
C LEU A 164 8.75 -17.56 -25.94
N GLY A 165 8.93 -18.31 -24.85
CA GLY A 165 10.04 -19.24 -24.65
C GLY A 165 10.06 -20.35 -25.67
N VAL A 166 8.91 -20.98 -25.91
CA VAL A 166 8.78 -22.04 -26.90
C VAL A 166 8.94 -21.48 -28.32
N ALA A 167 8.37 -20.31 -28.64
CA ALA A 167 8.48 -19.71 -29.96
C ALA A 167 9.92 -19.29 -30.30
N LEU A 168 10.62 -18.62 -29.38
CA LEU A 168 12.03 -18.28 -29.54
C LEU A 168 12.91 -19.53 -29.56
N GLY A 169 12.57 -20.53 -28.75
CA GLY A 169 13.16 -21.86 -28.76
C GLY A 169 13.12 -22.50 -30.14
N ALA A 170 11.93 -22.57 -30.73
CA ALA A 170 11.70 -23.10 -32.07
C ALA A 170 12.51 -22.35 -33.13
N GLY A 171 12.52 -21.02 -33.07
CA GLY A 171 13.32 -20.19 -33.97
C GLY A 171 14.82 -20.49 -33.88
N LEU A 172 15.36 -20.55 -32.66
CA LEU A 172 16.78 -20.83 -32.43
C LEU A 172 17.17 -22.27 -32.80
N ALA A 173 16.34 -23.26 -32.50
CA ALA A 173 16.59 -24.64 -32.94
C ALA A 173 16.57 -24.75 -34.47
N SER A 174 15.65 -24.05 -35.15
CA SER A 174 15.60 -24.04 -36.61
C SER A 174 16.84 -23.40 -37.25
N LEU A 175 17.43 -22.41 -36.60
CA LEU A 175 18.68 -21.78 -37.04
C LEU A 175 19.88 -22.69 -36.77
N ALA A 176 19.92 -23.33 -35.61
CA ALA A 176 20.97 -24.29 -35.24
C ALA A 176 20.97 -25.50 -36.19
N ALA A 177 19.80 -26.01 -36.56
CA ALA A 177 19.64 -27.08 -37.54
C ALA A 177 20.16 -26.67 -38.93
N LYS A 178 19.95 -25.41 -39.35
CA LYS A 178 20.50 -24.88 -40.62
C LYS A 178 22.02 -24.67 -40.58
N ALA A 179 22.58 -24.43 -39.40
CA ALA A 179 24.01 -24.21 -39.19
C ALA A 179 24.77 -25.51 -38.85
N ASP A 180 24.10 -26.67 -38.94
CA ASP A 180 24.64 -28.00 -38.62
C ASP A 180 25.19 -28.13 -37.19
N TRP A 181 24.66 -27.30 -36.27
CA TRP A 181 25.17 -27.20 -34.92
C TRP A 181 24.47 -28.20 -33.99
N HIS A 182 24.82 -29.49 -34.11
CA HIS A 182 24.20 -30.58 -33.37
C HIS A 182 24.82 -30.85 -31.98
N ILE A 183 25.05 -29.82 -31.17
CA ILE A 183 25.57 -30.01 -29.80
C ILE A 183 24.46 -30.44 -28.82
N PHE A 184 23.22 -30.01 -29.04
CA PHE A 184 22.09 -30.30 -28.15
C PHE A 184 20.88 -30.81 -28.94
N ALA A 185 20.02 -31.60 -28.28
CA ALA A 185 18.75 -31.99 -28.87
C ALA A 185 17.79 -30.80 -28.95
N ASP A 186 16.99 -30.70 -30.01
CA ASP A 186 16.04 -29.58 -30.23
C ASP A 186 15.15 -29.30 -29.01
N ARG A 187 14.69 -30.36 -28.33
CA ARG A 187 13.85 -30.26 -27.14
C ARG A 187 14.57 -29.66 -25.92
N GLN A 188 15.88 -29.89 -25.79
CA GLN A 188 16.70 -29.29 -24.72
C GLN A 188 16.88 -27.79 -24.97
N ILE A 189 17.05 -27.39 -26.23
CA ILE A 189 17.15 -25.98 -26.63
C ILE A 189 15.87 -25.22 -26.23
N TYR A 190 14.69 -25.80 -26.48
CA TYR A 190 13.41 -25.23 -26.05
C TYR A 190 13.33 -25.01 -24.54
N ALA A 191 13.72 -26.03 -23.76
CA ALA A 191 13.66 -25.97 -22.29
C ALA A 191 14.61 -24.90 -21.73
N LEU A 192 15.85 -24.85 -22.21
CA LEU A 192 16.85 -23.88 -21.76
C LEU A 192 16.44 -22.43 -22.05
N ILE A 193 15.92 -22.17 -23.25
CA ILE A 193 15.45 -20.83 -23.62
C ILE A 193 14.24 -20.44 -22.78
N THR A 194 13.33 -21.37 -22.53
CA THR A 194 12.16 -21.11 -21.68
C THR A 194 12.58 -20.80 -20.23
N PHE A 195 13.56 -21.51 -19.67
CA PHE A 195 14.09 -21.21 -18.34
C PHE A 195 14.80 -19.86 -18.28
N LEU A 196 15.52 -19.47 -19.33
CA LEU A 196 16.14 -18.14 -19.41
C LEU A 196 15.06 -17.05 -19.39
N ILE A 197 14.01 -17.21 -20.18
CA ILE A 197 12.89 -16.25 -20.18
C ILE A 197 12.18 -16.20 -18.82
N PHE A 198 11.93 -17.35 -18.19
CA PHE A 198 11.34 -17.37 -16.85
C PHE A 198 12.26 -16.71 -15.80
N TRP A 199 13.57 -16.86 -15.92
CA TRP A 199 14.52 -16.15 -15.08
C TRP A 199 14.44 -14.63 -15.28
N VAL A 200 14.39 -14.15 -16.52
CA VAL A 200 14.26 -12.71 -16.82
C VAL A 200 12.92 -12.16 -16.32
N ILE A 201 11.81 -12.87 -16.58
CA ILE A 201 10.47 -12.45 -16.14
C ILE A 201 10.41 -12.41 -14.61
N SER A 202 10.87 -13.44 -13.91
CA SER A 202 10.85 -13.49 -12.45
C SER A 202 11.78 -12.47 -11.77
N SER A 203 12.86 -12.07 -12.45
CA SER A 203 13.86 -11.13 -11.92
C SER A 203 13.50 -9.67 -12.14
N PHE A 204 12.99 -9.31 -13.32
CA PHE A 204 12.82 -7.91 -13.73
C PHE A 204 11.38 -7.42 -13.76
N PHE A 205 10.39 -8.31 -13.87
CA PHE A 205 9.00 -7.91 -13.92
C PHE A 205 8.37 -7.89 -12.53
N ARG A 206 7.57 -6.84 -12.29
CA ARG A 206 6.73 -6.68 -11.11
C ARG A 206 5.38 -7.34 -11.32
#